data_AF-A0A7C6EFF0-F1
#
_entry.id   AF-A0A7C6EFF0-F1
#
_cell.length_a   1.000
_cell.length_b   1.000
_cell.length_c   1.000
_cell.angle_alpha   90.00
_cell.angle_beta   90.00
_cell.angle_gamma   90.00
#
_symmetry.space_group_name_H-M   'P 1'
#
loop_
_entity.id
_entity.type
_entity.pdbx_description
1 polymer ?
#
loop_
_entity_poly.entity_id
_entity_poly.type
_entity_poly.pdbx_seq_one_letter_code
_entity_poly.pdbx_strand_id
1 'polypeptide(L)'
;VTAEKIEVVGAATEIVEKNLRNSKAFQYMAILHEDRVTGMRNGKREFGQQIEIRCWDNKNARTAKPTKLPFKVLEKIANEIVKKLPGVVSVTYNIAPKPPSTMEAV
;
A
#
# COMPACT_ATOMS: atom_id res chain seq x y z
N VAL A 1 -12.08 13.49 3.36
CA VAL A 1 -12.13 12.48 2.26
C VAL A 1 -12.70 13.14 1.00
N THR A 2 -12.11 12.94 -0.18
CA THR A 2 -12.57 13.50 -1.48
C THR A 2 -12.81 12.37 -2.50
N ALA A 3 -13.62 12.60 -3.53
CA ALA A 3 -13.89 11.62 -4.58
C ALA A 3 -12.61 11.16 -5.29
N GLU A 4 -11.72 12.09 -5.65
CA GLU A 4 -10.42 11.80 -6.25
C GLU A 4 -9.55 10.89 -5.35
N LYS A 5 -9.50 11.15 -4.05
CA LYS A 5 -8.77 10.28 -3.10
C LYS A 5 -9.37 8.88 -3.04
N ILE A 6 -10.70 8.75 -3.11
CA ILE A 6 -11.41 7.47 -3.14
C ILE A 6 -11.06 6.68 -4.41
N GLU A 7 -11.02 7.34 -5.57
CA GLU A 7 -10.64 6.71 -6.83
C GLU A 7 -9.20 6.19 -6.80
N VAL A 8 -8.27 6.99 -6.29
CA VAL A 8 -6.85 6.59 -6.17
C VAL A 8 -6.69 5.38 -5.24
N VAL A 9 -7.25 5.43 -4.02
CA VAL A 9 -7.11 4.32 -3.07
C VAL A 9 -7.85 3.07 -3.52
N GLY A 10 -9.00 3.23 -4.20
CA GLY A 10 -9.75 2.12 -4.79
C GLY A 10 -8.95 1.41 -5.89
N ALA A 11 -8.37 2.17 -6.82
CA ALA A 11 -7.53 1.60 -7.88
C ALA A 11 -6.23 0.99 -7.34
N ALA A 12 -5.62 1.58 -6.31
CA ALA A 12 -4.45 1.00 -5.63
C ALA A 12 -4.81 -0.31 -4.92
N THR A 13 -5.97 -0.36 -4.26
CA THR A 13 -6.47 -1.57 -3.58
C THR A 13 -6.70 -2.69 -4.59
N GLU A 14 -7.34 -2.41 -5.74
CA GLU A 14 -7.53 -3.40 -6.81
C GLU A 14 -6.21 -4.04 -7.26
N ILE A 15 -5.14 -3.24 -7.41
CA ILE A 15 -3.80 -3.73 -7.77
C ILE A 15 -3.24 -4.64 -6.66
N VAL A 16 -3.37 -4.23 -5.40
CA VAL A 16 -2.93 -5.01 -4.24
C VAL A 16 -3.67 -6.35 -4.19
N GLU A 17 -4.99 -6.35 -4.28
CA GLU A 17 -5.82 -7.56 -4.24
C GLU A 17 -5.48 -8.52 -5.37
N LYS A 18 -5.39 -8.00 -6.60
CA LYS A 18 -5.01 -8.78 -7.78
C LYS A 18 -3.68 -9.50 -7.59
N ASN A 19 -2.68 -8.84 -7.02
CA ASN A 19 -1.35 -9.43 -6.84
C ASN A 19 -1.24 -10.33 -5.59
N LEU A 20 -2.05 -10.10 -4.55
CA LEU A 20 -1.95 -10.80 -3.27
C LEU A 20 -3.04 -11.84 -3.00
N ARG A 21 -4.01 -12.02 -3.90
CA ARG A 21 -5.10 -13.03 -3.77
C ARG A 21 -4.65 -14.46 -3.44
N ASN A 22 -3.43 -14.84 -3.81
CA ASN A 22 -2.86 -16.17 -3.57
C ASN A 22 -1.88 -16.22 -2.38
N SER A 23 -1.71 -15.11 -1.64
CA SER A 23 -0.73 -14.99 -0.55
C SER A 23 -1.14 -15.75 0.72
N LYS A 24 -2.41 -16.15 0.84
CA LYS A 24 -3.02 -16.70 2.07
C LYS A 24 -2.99 -15.76 3.27
N ALA A 25 -2.61 -14.50 3.08
CA ALA A 25 -2.70 -13.49 4.12
C ALA A 25 -4.16 -13.32 4.55
N PHE A 26 -4.36 -12.93 5.80
CA PHE A 26 -5.70 -12.75 6.36
C PHE A 26 -6.39 -11.53 5.76
N GLN A 27 -5.65 -10.45 5.58
CA GLN A 27 -6.16 -9.21 5.02
C GLN A 27 -5.04 -8.43 4.34
N TYR A 28 -5.38 -7.74 3.25
CA TYR A 28 -4.49 -6.82 2.57
C TYR A 28 -5.25 -5.65 1.97
N MET A 29 -4.64 -4.47 1.96
CA MET A 29 -5.21 -3.25 1.40
C MET A 29 -4.15 -2.20 1.07
N ALA A 30 -4.56 -1.19 0.33
CA ALA A 30 -3.79 0.04 0.13
C ALA A 30 -4.33 1.15 1.04
N ILE A 31 -3.44 1.91 1.67
CA ILE A 31 -3.73 3.12 2.44
C ILE A 31 -3.15 4.31 1.67
N LEU A 32 -3.96 5.34 1.44
CA LEU A 32 -3.51 6.60 0.87
C LEU A 32 -3.22 7.60 1.99
N HIS A 33 -1.96 8.01 2.15
CA HIS A 33 -1.61 9.03 3.14
C HIS A 33 -2.05 10.42 2.70
N GLU A 34 -2.31 11.29 3.68
CA GLU A 34 -2.63 12.70 3.42
C GLU A 34 -1.40 13.51 3.00
N ASP A 35 -0.25 13.19 3.59
CA ASP A 35 1.01 13.87 3.31
C ASP A 35 1.48 13.60 1.87
N ARG A 36 2.05 14.65 1.27
CA ARG A 36 2.75 14.53 -0.01
C ARG A 36 4.23 14.27 0.22
N VAL A 37 4.83 13.55 -0.71
CA VAL A 37 6.25 13.19 -0.68
C VAL A 37 6.93 13.53 -2.00
N THR A 38 8.25 13.70 -1.97
CA THR A 38 9.03 14.01 -3.17
C THR A 38 9.27 12.76 -3.99
N GLY A 39 8.97 12.86 -5.28
CA GLY A 39 9.31 11.89 -6.32
C GLY A 39 9.96 12.55 -7.53
N MET A 40 10.20 11.74 -8.56
CA MET A 40 10.76 12.21 -9.83
C MET A 40 9.92 11.67 -10.99
N ARG A 41 9.55 12.54 -11.93
CA ARG A 41 8.87 12.16 -13.18
C ARG A 41 9.42 12.98 -14.33
N ASN A 42 9.74 12.32 -15.45
CA ASN A 42 10.27 12.96 -16.66
C ASN A 42 11.47 13.92 -16.37
N GLY A 43 12.36 13.50 -15.47
CA GLY A 43 13.54 14.28 -15.08
C GLY A 43 13.28 15.49 -14.17
N LYS A 44 12.05 15.70 -13.69
CA LYS A 44 11.69 16.80 -12.78
C LYS A 44 11.17 16.27 -11.44
N ARG A 45 11.37 17.07 -10.39
CA ARG A 45 10.82 16.80 -9.06
C ARG A 45 9.29 16.94 -9.09
N GLU A 46 8.61 16.00 -8.47
CA GLU A 46 7.15 15.96 -8.33
C GLU A 46 6.79 15.79 -6.86
N PHE A 47 5.78 16.51 -6.37
CA PHE A 47 5.20 16.30 -5.04
C PHE A 47 3.92 15.49 -5.19
N GLY A 48 4.05 14.18 -4.98
CA GLY A 48 2.98 13.22 -5.20
C GLY A 48 2.48 12.56 -3.92
N GLN A 49 1.50 11.69 -4.10
CA GLN A 49 0.89 10.90 -3.04
C GLN A 49 1.75 9.69 -2.68
N GLN A 50 1.53 9.18 -1.46
CA GLN A 50 2.11 7.93 -0.98
C GLN A 50 1.03 6.88 -0.72
N ILE A 51 1.23 5.68 -1.24
CA ILE A 51 0.43 4.50 -0.92
C ILE A 51 1.21 3.60 0.05
N GLU A 52 0.64 3.28 1.21
CA GLU A 52 1.13 2.23 2.09
C GLU A 52 0.37 0.93 1.80
N ILE A 53 1.11 -0.15 1.53
CA ILE A 53 0.55 -1.49 1.43
C ILE A 53 0.56 -2.11 2.82
N ARG A 54 -0.60 -2.58 3.28
CA ARG A 54 -0.74 -3.42 4.46
C ARG A 54 -1.18 -4.80 4.03
N CYS A 55 -0.42 -5.83 4.39
CA CYS A 55 -0.74 -7.23 4.17
C CYS A 55 -0.34 -8.03 5.41
N TRP A 56 -1.31 -8.64 6.09
CA TRP A 56 -1.12 -9.13 7.44
C TRP A 56 -1.60 -10.58 7.59
N ASP A 57 -0.82 -11.36 8.32
CA ASP A 57 -1.19 -12.68 8.82
C ASP A 57 -1.88 -12.50 10.18
N ASN A 58 -3.04 -13.14 10.34
CA ASN A 58 -3.78 -13.11 11.60
C ASN A 58 -3.52 -14.38 12.40
N LYS A 59 -3.08 -14.22 13.66
CA LYS A 59 -3.01 -15.33 14.62
C LYS A 59 -4.22 -15.36 15.55
N ASN A 60 -4.75 -14.19 15.92
CA ASN A 60 -5.95 -13.98 16.74
C ASN A 60 -6.31 -12.48 16.79
N ALA A 61 -7.45 -12.14 17.40
CA ALA A 61 -7.92 -10.75 17.52
C ALA A 61 -6.93 -9.77 18.20
N ARG A 62 -5.96 -10.27 18.98
CA ARG A 62 -5.00 -9.47 19.75
C ARG A 62 -3.64 -9.29 19.08
N THR A 63 -3.21 -10.23 18.24
CA THR A 63 -1.88 -10.23 17.65
C THR A 63 -1.93 -10.54 16.17
N ALA A 64 -1.20 -9.74 15.39
CA ALA A 64 -1.06 -9.95 13.97
C ALA A 64 0.30 -9.40 13.52
N LYS A 65 0.83 -9.97 12.44
CA LYS A 65 2.14 -9.60 11.90
C LYS A 65 2.01 -9.34 10.41
N PRO A 66 2.75 -8.38 9.86
CA PRO A 66 2.85 -8.23 8.43
C PRO A 66 3.34 -9.52 7.77
N THR A 67 2.67 -9.93 6.70
CA THR A 67 3.05 -11.10 5.91
C THR A 67 4.43 -10.86 5.32
N LYS A 68 5.31 -11.87 5.37
CA LYS A 68 6.63 -11.78 4.75
C LYS A 68 6.52 -12.04 3.24
N LEU A 69 5.98 -11.07 2.51
CA LEU A 69 5.85 -11.14 1.06
C LEU A 69 7.24 -11.18 0.42
N PRO A 70 7.46 -12.01 -0.64
CA PRO A 70 8.68 -11.94 -1.42
C PRO A 70 8.87 -10.53 -1.97
N PHE A 71 10.09 -10.00 -1.86
CA PHE A 71 10.36 -8.61 -2.27
C PHE A 71 9.99 -8.35 -3.74
N LYS A 72 10.19 -9.34 -4.62
CA LYS A 72 9.77 -9.30 -6.03
C LYS A 72 8.27 -9.05 -6.22
N VAL A 73 7.42 -9.51 -5.30
CA VAL A 73 5.98 -9.22 -5.32
C VAL A 73 5.73 -7.75 -4.95
N LEU A 74 6.43 -7.24 -3.93
CA LEU A 74 6.35 -5.83 -3.53
C LEU A 74 6.81 -4.90 -4.65
N GLU A 75 7.92 -5.19 -5.31
CA GLU A 75 8.42 -4.43 -6.47
C GLU A 75 7.40 -4.42 -7.61
N LYS A 76 6.78 -5.57 -7.89
CA LYS A 76 5.75 -5.67 -8.93
C LYS A 76 4.54 -4.79 -8.61
N ILE A 77 4.04 -4.85 -7.38
CA ILE A 77 2.90 -4.03 -6.94
C ILE A 77 3.26 -2.54 -7.00
N ALA A 78 4.42 -2.15 -6.46
CA ALA A 78 4.87 -0.76 -6.47
C ALA A 78 4.98 -0.21 -7.90
N ASN A 79 5.56 -0.98 -8.83
CA ASN A 79 5.65 -0.59 -10.24
C ASN A 79 4.28 -0.47 -10.91
N GLU A 80 3.34 -1.39 -10.64
CA GLU A 80 1.98 -1.33 -11.20
C GLU A 80 1.21 -0.11 -10.67
N ILE A 81 1.34 0.21 -9.37
CA ILE A 81 0.74 1.40 -8.73
C ILE A 81 1.28 2.68 -9.36
N VAL A 82 2.60 2.90 -9.36
CA VAL A 82 3.20 4.14 -9.88
C VAL A 82 2.94 4.33 -11.39
N LYS A 83 2.82 3.23 -12.13
CA LYS A 83 2.50 3.27 -13.57
C LYS A 83 1.02 3.57 -13.84
N LYS A 84 0.09 2.95 -13.10
CA LYS A 84 -1.37 3.13 -13.32
C LYS A 84 -1.88 4.44 -12.70
N LEU A 85 -1.24 4.91 -11.63
CA LEU A 85 -1.68 6.07 -10.84
C LEU A 85 -0.61 7.17 -10.88
N PRO A 86 -0.64 8.08 -11.88
CA PRO A 86 0.41 9.09 -12.06
C PRO A 86 0.48 10.13 -10.93
N GLY A 87 -0.53 10.24 -10.06
CA GLY A 87 -0.47 11.08 -8.86
C GLY A 87 0.35 10.47 -7.71
N VAL A 88 0.63 9.16 -7.77
CA VAL A 88 1.38 8.43 -6.74
C VAL A 88 2.86 8.36 -7.13
N VAL A 89 3.73 8.69 -6.18
CA VAL A 89 5.19 8.71 -6.38
C VAL A 89 5.96 7.88 -5.36
N SER A 90 5.30 7.41 -4.30
CA SER A 90 5.90 6.59 -3.26
C SER A 90 4.97 5.43 -2.91
N VAL A 91 5.55 4.25 -2.73
CA VAL A 91 4.85 3.05 -2.26
C VAL A 91 5.65 2.46 -1.11
N THR A 92 5.02 2.28 0.04
CA THR A 92 5.64 1.71 1.24
C THR A 92 4.97 0.40 1.63
N TYR A 93 5.62 -0.38 2.50
CA TYR A 93 5.06 -1.61 3.07
C TYR A 93 5.15 -1.56 4.60
N ASN A 94 4.03 -1.80 5.27
CA ASN A 94 4.01 -1.80 6.73
C ASN A 94 4.69 -3.05 7.29
N ILE A 95 5.69 -2.86 8.16
CA ILE A 95 6.42 -3.95 8.81
C ILE A 95 6.22 -3.98 10.34
N ALA A 96 5.41 -3.09 10.89
CA ALA A 96 5.14 -3.01 12.32
C ALA A 96 4.06 -4.03 12.74
N PRO A 97 4.30 -4.88 13.75
CA PRO A 97 3.28 -5.81 14.24
C PRO A 97 2.21 -5.11 15.07
N LYS A 98 1.09 -5.81 15.27
CA LYS A 98 0.12 -5.52 16.33
C LYS A 98 0.43 -6.41 17.54
N PRO A 99 0.67 -5.85 18.73
CA PRO A 99 0.97 -4.43 19.03
C PRO A 99 2.39 -4.00 18.61
N PRO A 100 2.71 -2.68 18.55
CA PRO A 100 1.88 -1.53 18.93
C PRO A 100 0.97 -1.00 17.82
N SER A 101 1.14 -1.46 16.58
CA SER A 101 0.35 -0.99 15.44
C SER A 101 -1.03 -1.63 15.39
N THR A 102 -1.83 -1.20 14.42
CA THR A 102 -3.15 -1.75 14.08
C THR A 102 -3.17 -2.15 12.61
N MET A 103 -4.11 -3.01 12.22
CA MET A 103 -4.27 -3.39 10.81
C MET A 103 -4.74 -2.20 9.97
N GLU A 104 -5.74 -1.48 10.46
CA GLU A 104 -6.25 -0.26 9.83
C GLU A 104 -5.38 0.96 10.15
N ALA A 105 -5.44 1.96 9.27
CA ALA A 105 -4.92 3.30 9.49
C ALA A 105 -6.10 4.29 9.62
N VAL A 106 -5.93 5.34 10.42
CA VAL A 106 -6.89 6.45 10.56
C VAL A 106 -6.45 7.59 9.66
#